data_AF-A0A935KNI0-F1
#
_entry.id   AF-A0A935KNI0-F1
#
_cell.length_a   1.000
_cell.length_b   1.000
_cell.length_c   1.000
_cell.angle_alpha   90.00
_cell.angle_beta   90.00
_cell.angle_gamma   90.00
#
_symmetry.space_group_name_H-M   'P 1'
#
loop_
_entity.id
_entity.type
_entity.pdbx_description
1 polymer ?
#
loop_
_entity_poly.entity_id
_entity_poly.type
_entity_poly.pdbx_seq_one_letter_code
_entity_poly.pdbx_strand_id
1 'polypeptide(L)'
;MASRKVRHSQRTILLFALLAGCRETEHKTPPPPAPPPQAQQGFTEVHKVALMEQHYVAAIAAHDQLLRGDLDGFRSRMGGLAAQALPSLAPEAWRAGHARMIDAAKEASVAADAGSAGARMGTLVETCGSCHAANLKGPVYRTPLPNPGDGTVSANMRKHQWATERLWEGITGPWDDAWRRGASALAEADYLPPQLRTPALRALEADIRELGKAAMAATTVTQRVEVYGRILAQCGRCHVAADVVFKQP
;
A
#
# COMPACT_ATOMS: atom_id res chain seq x y z
N MET A 1 -30.29 29.81 29.77
CA MET A 1 -30.46 31.15 29.16
C MET A 1 -30.32 31.02 27.65
N ALA A 2 -31.34 31.53 26.93
CA ALA A 2 -31.41 31.90 25.52
C ALA A 2 -31.08 30.89 24.40
N SER A 3 -32.17 30.29 23.89
CA SER A 3 -32.34 29.72 22.55
C SER A 3 -32.38 30.83 21.48
N ARG A 4 -31.76 30.64 20.30
CA ARG A 4 -31.95 31.53 19.13
C ARG A 4 -32.45 30.74 17.92
N LYS A 5 -33.76 30.83 17.69
CA LYS A 5 -34.47 30.40 16.48
C LYS A 5 -34.26 31.46 15.39
N VAL A 6 -33.95 31.04 14.16
CA VAL A 6 -34.02 31.91 12.97
C VAL A 6 -35.29 31.55 12.21
N ARG A 7 -36.15 32.56 12.00
CA ARG A 7 -37.44 32.48 11.31
C ARG A 7 -37.33 32.93 9.85
N HIS A 8 -38.29 32.41 9.09
CA HIS A 8 -38.65 32.61 7.68
C HIS A 8 -38.44 33.99 7.05
N SER A 9 -38.25 33.98 5.73
CA SER A 9 -38.90 34.93 4.83
C SER A 9 -39.17 34.29 3.47
N GLN A 10 -40.43 33.92 3.24
CA GLN A 10 -40.97 33.61 1.91
C GLN A 10 -41.26 34.94 1.19
N ARG A 11 -40.73 35.11 -0.02
CA ARG A 11 -41.13 36.19 -0.92
C ARG A 11 -41.88 35.60 -2.10
N THR A 12 -43.19 35.71 -2.03
CA THR A 12 -44.14 35.50 -3.12
C THR A 12 -44.00 36.65 -4.12
N ILE A 13 -43.69 36.36 -5.38
CA ILE A 13 -43.81 37.32 -6.49
C ILE A 13 -44.83 36.73 -7.46
N LEU A 14 -46.00 37.36 -7.51
CA LEU A 14 -47.02 37.18 -8.53
C LEU A 14 -46.68 38.10 -9.70
N LEU A 15 -46.37 37.53 -10.87
CA LEU A 15 -46.41 38.24 -12.15
C LEU A 15 -47.55 37.66 -12.99
N PHE A 16 -48.58 38.47 -13.20
CA PHE A 16 -49.58 38.28 -14.24
C PHE A 16 -49.04 38.90 -15.53
N ALA A 17 -48.85 38.10 -16.58
CA ALA A 17 -48.58 38.58 -17.93
C ALA A 17 -49.68 38.06 -18.86
N LEU A 18 -50.45 39.01 -19.43
CA LEU A 18 -51.31 38.76 -20.58
C LEU A 18 -50.44 38.40 -21.78
N LEU A 19 -50.74 37.28 -22.44
CA LEU A 19 -50.21 36.97 -23.77
C LEU A 19 -51.37 36.66 -24.73
N ALA A 20 -51.39 37.42 -25.81
CA ALA A 20 -52.29 37.31 -26.94
C ALA A 20 -52.11 35.98 -27.66
N GLY A 21 -53.23 35.39 -28.10
CA GLY A 21 -53.25 34.13 -28.82
C GLY A 21 -52.67 34.26 -30.23
N CYS A 22 -51.53 33.62 -30.45
CA CYS A 22 -51.14 33.08 -31.75
C CYS A 22 -51.48 31.59 -31.73
N ARG A 23 -52.36 31.16 -32.65
CA ARG A 23 -52.76 29.76 -32.81
C ARG A 23 -51.63 29.04 -33.54
N GLU A 24 -50.68 28.51 -32.75
CA GLU A 24 -49.54 27.74 -33.23
C GLU A 24 -50.05 26.36 -33.69
N THR A 25 -49.86 26.04 -34.97
CA THR A 25 -50.11 24.69 -35.47
C THR A 25 -49.14 23.74 -34.78
N GLU A 26 -49.64 22.87 -33.90
CA GLU A 26 -48.86 21.81 -33.24
C GLU A 26 -48.19 20.92 -34.29
N HIS A 27 -46.95 21.27 -34.64
CA HIS A 27 -46.06 20.39 -35.34
C HIS A 27 -45.60 19.36 -34.31
N LYS A 28 -46.28 18.21 -34.29
CA LYS A 28 -45.99 17.08 -33.41
C LYS A 28 -44.56 16.61 -33.68
N THR A 29 -43.60 17.18 -32.96
CA THR A 29 -42.20 16.78 -33.06
C THR A 29 -42.13 15.31 -32.65
N PRO A 30 -41.59 14.42 -33.49
CA PRO A 30 -41.40 13.04 -33.08
C PRO A 30 -40.57 13.04 -31.79
N PRO A 31 -40.89 12.16 -30.82
CA PRO A 31 -40.13 12.08 -29.58
C PRO A 31 -38.64 11.91 -29.93
N PRO A 32 -37.74 12.60 -29.21
CA PRO A 32 -36.31 12.47 -29.47
C PRO A 32 -35.95 10.99 -29.46
N PRO A 33 -35.11 10.52 -30.40
CA PRO A 33 -34.71 9.13 -30.44
C PRO A 33 -34.16 8.73 -29.07
N ALA A 34 -34.53 7.53 -28.61
CA ALA A 34 -34.02 7.01 -27.35
C ALA A 34 -32.49 7.13 -27.37
N PRO A 35 -31.87 7.63 -26.27
CA PRO A 35 -30.42 7.70 -26.21
C PRO A 35 -29.86 6.31 -26.54
N PRO A 36 -28.79 6.24 -27.35
CA PRO A 36 -28.20 4.96 -27.72
C PRO A 36 -27.91 4.18 -26.42
N PRO A 37 -28.08 2.84 -26.42
CA PRO A 37 -27.76 2.03 -25.26
C PRO A 37 -26.38 2.44 -24.76
N GLN A 38 -26.29 2.92 -23.52
CA GLN A 38 -25.01 3.22 -22.92
C GLN A 38 -24.23 1.91 -22.93
N ALA A 39 -23.20 1.84 -23.78
CA ALA A 39 -22.30 0.69 -23.81
C ALA A 39 -21.86 0.46 -22.38
N GLN A 40 -22.11 -0.73 -21.84
CA GLN A 40 -21.65 -1.11 -20.50
C GLN A 40 -20.16 -0.81 -20.45
N GLN A 41 -19.79 0.25 -19.73
CA GLN A 41 -18.40 0.67 -19.66
C GLN A 41 -17.67 -0.44 -18.92
N GLY A 42 -16.86 -1.19 -19.67
CA GLY A 42 -16.08 -2.29 -19.12
C GLY A 42 -15.09 -1.81 -18.06
N PHE A 43 -14.32 -2.75 -17.52
CA PHE A 43 -13.25 -2.42 -16.59
C PHE A 43 -12.21 -1.51 -17.28
N THR A 44 -12.12 -0.26 -16.85
CA THR A 44 -11.25 0.75 -17.46
C THR A 44 -9.89 0.78 -16.77
N GLU A 45 -8.94 1.48 -17.40
CA GLU A 45 -7.64 1.78 -16.77
C GLU A 45 -7.79 2.53 -15.45
N VAL A 46 -8.78 3.42 -15.33
CA VAL A 46 -9.06 4.14 -14.07
C VAL A 46 -9.51 3.16 -12.98
N HIS A 47 -10.39 2.21 -13.30
CA HIS A 47 -10.81 1.17 -12.35
C HIS A 47 -9.62 0.29 -11.91
N LYS A 48 -8.73 -0.06 -12.85
CA LYS A 48 -7.50 -0.80 -12.54
C LYS A 48 -6.62 -0.06 -11.56
N VAL A 49 -6.28 1.20 -11.85
CA VAL A 49 -5.38 2.01 -11.02
C VAL A 49 -5.96 2.18 -9.63
N ALA A 50 -7.24 2.54 -9.51
CA ALA A 50 -7.90 2.73 -8.22
C ALA A 50 -7.89 1.43 -7.38
N LEU A 51 -8.16 0.28 -7.99
CA LEU A 51 -8.13 -1.01 -7.29
C LEU A 51 -6.72 -1.36 -6.81
N MET A 52 -5.70 -1.21 -7.68
CA MET A 52 -4.31 -1.48 -7.31
C MET A 52 -3.80 -0.53 -6.23
N GLU A 53 -4.17 0.74 -6.28
CA GLU A 53 -3.86 1.73 -5.25
C GLU A 53 -4.50 1.35 -3.90
N GLN A 54 -5.76 0.91 -3.91
CA GLN A 54 -6.43 0.43 -2.70
C GLN A 54 -5.71 -0.75 -2.05
N HIS A 55 -5.31 -1.75 -2.84
CA HIS A 55 -4.53 -2.90 -2.35
C HIS A 55 -3.16 -2.46 -1.82
N TYR A 56 -2.46 -1.60 -2.56
CA TYR A 56 -1.16 -1.07 -2.18
C TYR A 56 -1.21 -0.30 -0.86
N VAL A 57 -2.13 0.66 -0.71
CA VAL A 57 -2.29 1.45 0.51
C VAL A 57 -2.57 0.57 1.72
N ALA A 58 -3.42 -0.45 1.56
CA ALA A 58 -3.73 -1.39 2.65
C ALA A 58 -2.50 -2.23 3.03
N ALA A 59 -1.76 -2.75 2.05
CA ALA A 59 -0.58 -3.56 2.30
C ALA A 59 0.57 -2.75 2.93
N ILE A 60 0.83 -1.53 2.44
CA ILE A 60 1.83 -0.63 3.02
C ILE A 60 1.45 -0.19 4.43
N ALA A 61 0.16 0.06 4.70
CA ALA A 61 -0.27 0.36 6.06
C ALA A 61 0.06 -0.78 7.03
N ALA A 62 -0.10 -2.05 6.61
CA ALA A 62 0.30 -3.20 7.43
C ALA A 62 1.82 -3.33 7.56
N HIS A 63 2.56 -3.15 6.46
CA HIS A 63 4.02 -3.11 6.42
C HIS A 63 4.59 -2.14 7.46
N ASP A 64 4.05 -0.93 7.51
CA ASP A 64 4.52 0.09 8.42
C ASP A 64 4.22 -0.23 9.89
N GLN A 65 3.12 -0.94 10.20
CA GLN A 65 2.89 -1.42 11.57
C GLN A 65 3.92 -2.47 11.97
N LEU A 66 4.23 -3.42 11.08
CA LEU A 66 5.27 -4.41 11.32
C LEU A 66 6.64 -3.76 11.54
N LEU A 67 7.00 -2.76 10.72
CA LEU A 67 8.23 -1.99 10.91
C LEU A 67 8.26 -1.29 12.27
N ARG A 68 7.14 -0.83 12.81
CA ARG A 68 7.08 -0.22 14.16
C ARG A 68 7.07 -1.26 15.29
N GLY A 69 6.98 -2.55 14.96
CA GLY A 69 6.76 -3.62 15.93
C GLY A 69 5.33 -3.65 16.51
N ASP A 70 4.39 -2.91 15.92
CA ASP A 70 2.97 -2.92 16.30
C ASP A 70 2.27 -4.12 15.66
N LEU A 71 2.30 -5.26 16.36
CA LEU A 71 1.74 -6.50 15.86
C LEU A 71 0.19 -6.47 15.82
N ASP A 72 -0.46 -5.79 16.75
CA ASP A 72 -1.92 -5.69 16.75
C ASP A 72 -2.41 -4.77 15.63
N GLY A 73 -1.70 -3.66 15.41
CA GLY A 73 -1.89 -2.81 14.23
C GLY A 73 -1.70 -3.61 12.94
N PHE A 74 -0.64 -4.41 12.82
CA PHE A 74 -0.40 -5.27 11.66
C PHE A 74 -1.57 -6.23 11.42
N ARG A 75 -2.00 -6.98 12.44
CA ARG A 75 -3.11 -7.94 12.36
C ARG A 75 -4.40 -7.27 11.89
N SER A 76 -4.73 -6.12 12.47
CA SER A 76 -5.91 -5.33 12.12
C SER A 76 -5.89 -4.89 10.66
N ARG A 77 -4.75 -4.35 10.18
CA ARG A 77 -4.61 -3.94 8.77
C ARG A 77 -4.71 -5.11 7.80
N MET A 78 -4.14 -6.26 8.14
CA MET A 78 -4.25 -7.48 7.35
C MET A 78 -5.69 -8.01 7.30
N GLY A 79 -6.42 -7.96 8.42
CA GLY A 79 -7.85 -8.27 8.44
C GLY A 79 -8.67 -7.34 7.53
N GLY A 80 -8.33 -6.05 7.50
CA GLY A 80 -8.94 -5.08 6.59
C GLY A 80 -8.65 -5.37 5.11
N LEU A 81 -7.41 -5.77 4.77
CA LEU A 81 -7.06 -6.20 3.41
C LEU A 81 -7.81 -7.48 3.01
N ALA A 82 -7.89 -8.46 3.91
CA ALA A 82 -8.62 -9.72 3.72
C ALA A 82 -10.13 -9.54 3.47
N ALA A 83 -10.70 -8.40 3.86
CA ALA A 83 -12.11 -8.08 3.65
C ALA A 83 -12.39 -7.40 2.30
N GLN A 84 -11.36 -7.07 1.51
CA GLN A 84 -11.56 -6.40 0.22
C GLN A 84 -12.16 -7.35 -0.81
N ALA A 85 -13.14 -6.86 -1.56
CA ALA A 85 -13.80 -7.60 -2.63
C ALA A 85 -13.23 -7.18 -3.99
N LEU A 86 -13.12 -8.16 -4.89
CA LEU A 86 -12.86 -7.87 -6.29
C LEU A 86 -14.15 -7.35 -6.94
N PRO A 87 -14.15 -6.17 -7.61
CA PRO A 87 -15.34 -5.67 -8.31
C PRO A 87 -15.86 -6.66 -9.35
N SER A 88 -17.18 -6.76 -9.52
CA SER A 88 -17.80 -7.70 -10.48
C SER A 88 -17.39 -7.47 -11.93
N LEU A 89 -17.02 -6.22 -12.27
CA LEU A 89 -16.52 -5.84 -13.59
C LEU A 89 -15.05 -6.23 -13.80
N ALA A 90 -14.30 -6.63 -12.76
CA ALA A 90 -12.89 -6.95 -12.89
C ALA A 90 -12.67 -8.16 -13.83
N PRO A 91 -11.53 -8.20 -14.56
CA PRO A 91 -11.22 -9.31 -15.45
C PRO A 91 -11.21 -10.67 -14.73
N GLU A 92 -11.80 -11.70 -15.37
CA GLU A 92 -11.84 -13.06 -14.83
C GLU A 92 -10.45 -13.59 -14.45
N ALA A 93 -9.45 -13.29 -15.30
CA ALA A 93 -8.06 -13.70 -15.10
C ALA A 93 -7.45 -13.22 -13.77
N TRP A 94 -8.02 -12.20 -13.13
CA TRP A 94 -7.51 -11.66 -11.86
C TRP A 94 -8.05 -12.38 -10.63
N ARG A 95 -9.14 -13.15 -10.76
CA ARG A 95 -9.83 -13.76 -9.60
C ARG A 95 -8.92 -14.67 -8.79
N ALA A 96 -8.16 -15.53 -9.45
CA ALA A 96 -7.25 -16.44 -8.77
C ALA A 96 -6.12 -15.70 -8.04
N GLY A 97 -5.57 -14.63 -8.64
CA GLY A 97 -4.54 -13.80 -8.00
C GLY A 97 -5.07 -13.07 -6.78
N HIS A 98 -6.25 -12.44 -6.92
CA HIS A 98 -6.93 -11.75 -5.82
C HIS A 98 -7.28 -12.72 -4.68
N ALA A 99 -7.82 -13.90 -4.97
CA ALA A 99 -8.13 -14.90 -3.94
C ALA A 99 -6.89 -15.29 -3.12
N ARG A 100 -5.75 -15.54 -3.77
CA ARG A 100 -4.48 -15.84 -3.06
C ARG A 100 -4.02 -14.68 -2.17
N MET A 101 -4.13 -13.44 -2.65
CA MET A 101 -3.81 -12.25 -1.85
C MET A 101 -4.69 -12.15 -0.61
N ILE A 102 -6.00 -12.38 -0.75
CA ILE A 102 -6.95 -12.37 0.36
C ILE A 102 -6.63 -13.47 1.38
N ASP A 103 -6.31 -14.68 0.92
CA ASP A 103 -5.98 -15.78 1.83
C ASP A 103 -4.64 -15.54 2.56
N ALA A 104 -3.63 -15.02 1.86
CA ALA A 104 -2.38 -14.59 2.49
C ALA A 104 -2.61 -13.48 3.54
N ALA A 105 -3.51 -12.53 3.28
CA ALA A 105 -3.88 -11.48 4.23
C ALA A 105 -4.64 -12.05 5.45
N LYS A 106 -5.56 -13.00 5.25
CA LYS A 106 -6.25 -13.70 6.36
C LYS A 106 -5.25 -14.42 7.25
N GLU A 107 -4.33 -15.15 6.65
CA GLU A 107 -3.26 -15.79 7.40
C GLU A 107 -2.44 -14.74 8.13
N ALA A 108 -1.96 -13.68 7.48
CA ALA A 108 -1.20 -12.62 8.13
C ALA A 108 -1.95 -12.00 9.33
N SER A 109 -3.28 -11.89 9.28
CA SER A 109 -4.10 -11.31 10.36
C SER A 109 -4.07 -12.07 11.69
N VAL A 110 -3.57 -13.30 11.71
CA VAL A 110 -3.44 -14.13 12.92
C VAL A 110 -1.99 -14.49 13.26
N ALA A 111 -1.01 -13.74 12.72
CA ALA A 111 0.41 -13.91 13.04
C ALA A 111 0.66 -13.82 14.55
N ALA A 112 1.38 -14.76 15.15
CA ALA A 112 1.57 -14.85 16.61
C ALA A 112 2.65 -13.88 17.13
N ASP A 113 3.69 -13.67 16.35
CA ASP A 113 4.87 -12.86 16.68
C ASP A 113 5.43 -12.14 15.44
N ALA A 114 6.41 -11.25 15.65
CA ALA A 114 7.04 -10.47 14.58
C ALA A 114 7.69 -11.34 13.49
N GLY A 115 8.24 -12.51 13.83
CA GLY A 115 8.85 -13.42 12.87
C GLY A 115 7.79 -14.02 11.94
N SER A 116 6.72 -14.55 12.53
CA SER A 116 5.57 -15.08 11.78
C SER A 116 4.86 -13.99 10.96
N ALA A 117 4.78 -12.75 11.45
CA ALA A 117 4.22 -11.61 10.74
C ALA A 117 5.09 -11.22 9.53
N GLY A 118 6.42 -11.18 9.70
CA GLY A 118 7.36 -10.94 8.63
C GLY A 118 7.29 -12.00 7.53
N ALA A 119 7.27 -13.28 7.90
CA ALA A 119 7.13 -14.37 6.93
C ALA A 119 5.82 -14.26 6.13
N ARG A 120 4.69 -14.03 6.81
CA ARG A 120 3.37 -13.89 6.15
C ARG A 120 3.27 -12.63 5.30
N MET A 121 3.93 -11.54 5.69
CA MET A 121 4.06 -10.36 4.84
C MET A 121 4.85 -10.69 3.58
N GLY A 122 5.96 -11.41 3.69
CA GLY A 122 6.70 -11.90 2.52
C GLY A 122 5.80 -12.67 1.55
N THR A 123 5.01 -13.63 2.07
CA THR A 123 4.03 -14.38 1.27
C THR A 123 3.00 -13.47 0.61
N LEU A 124 2.45 -12.48 1.32
CA LEU A 124 1.53 -11.50 0.73
C LEU A 124 2.17 -10.78 -0.47
N VAL A 125 3.39 -10.29 -0.32
CA VAL A 125 4.12 -9.57 -1.38
C VAL A 125 4.39 -10.48 -2.60
N GLU A 126 4.66 -11.77 -2.38
CA GLU A 126 4.78 -12.76 -3.45
C GLU A 126 3.48 -12.88 -4.26
N THR A 127 2.31 -12.81 -3.62
CA THR A 127 1.02 -12.88 -4.33
C THR A 127 0.84 -11.70 -5.29
N CYS A 128 1.29 -10.51 -4.89
CA CYS A 128 1.30 -9.32 -5.73
C CYS A 128 2.19 -9.52 -6.95
N GLY A 129 3.46 -9.91 -6.75
CA GLY A 129 4.40 -10.16 -7.84
C GLY A 129 3.94 -11.23 -8.82
N SER A 130 3.43 -12.35 -8.30
CA SER A 130 2.91 -13.45 -9.10
C SER A 130 1.70 -13.04 -9.96
N CYS A 131 0.77 -12.26 -9.41
CA CYS A 131 -0.38 -11.76 -10.16
C CYS A 131 0.05 -10.75 -11.24
N HIS A 132 0.95 -9.83 -10.90
CA HIS A 132 1.48 -8.81 -11.82
C HIS A 132 2.22 -9.43 -13.01
N ALA A 133 3.04 -10.46 -12.75
CA ALA A 133 3.76 -11.19 -13.79
C ALA A 133 2.80 -11.92 -14.74
N ALA A 134 1.74 -12.54 -14.20
CA ALA A 134 0.78 -13.29 -14.99
C ALA A 134 -0.18 -12.41 -15.82
N ASN A 135 -0.54 -11.22 -15.33
CA ASN A 135 -1.67 -10.47 -15.89
C ASN A 135 -1.37 -9.05 -16.38
N LEU A 136 -0.32 -8.39 -15.86
CA LEU A 136 -0.19 -6.93 -15.98
C LEU A 136 1.09 -6.47 -16.68
N LYS A 137 1.92 -7.40 -17.18
CA LYS A 137 3.30 -7.11 -17.65
C LYS A 137 4.17 -6.43 -16.58
N GLY A 138 3.80 -6.59 -15.30
CA GLY A 138 4.47 -5.95 -14.16
C GLY A 138 4.10 -4.47 -13.95
N PRO A 139 4.20 -3.95 -12.71
CA PRO A 139 4.17 -2.51 -12.46
C PRO A 139 5.38 -1.85 -13.12
N VAL A 140 5.17 -0.68 -13.72
CA VAL A 140 6.26 0.14 -14.24
C VAL A 140 6.80 0.99 -13.10
N TYR A 141 7.95 0.59 -12.56
CA TYR A 141 8.67 1.42 -11.62
C TYR A 141 9.52 2.45 -12.35
N ARG A 142 9.48 3.70 -11.86
CA ARG A 142 10.38 4.76 -12.34
C ARG A 142 11.73 4.59 -11.66
N THR A 143 12.80 5.04 -12.34
CA THR A 143 14.18 5.05 -11.83
C THR A 143 14.20 5.40 -10.33
N PRO A 144 14.86 4.59 -9.49
CA PRO A 144 14.76 4.77 -8.06
C PRO A 144 15.29 6.14 -7.67
N LEU A 145 14.60 6.80 -6.73
CA LEU A 145 15.12 8.00 -6.11
C LEU A 145 16.52 7.71 -5.53
N PRO A 146 17.44 8.69 -5.53
CA PRO A 146 18.75 8.51 -4.92
C PRO A 146 18.58 8.19 -3.43
N ASN A 147 19.56 7.46 -2.91
CA ASN A 147 19.62 7.16 -1.49
C ASN A 147 19.67 8.48 -0.68
N PRO A 148 18.76 8.70 0.28
CA PRO A 148 18.57 10.00 0.94
C PRO A 148 19.61 10.36 2.03
N GLY A 149 20.73 9.66 2.15
CA GLY A 149 21.64 9.75 3.31
C GLY A 149 22.48 11.04 3.43
N ASP A 150 22.42 11.69 4.61
CA ASP A 150 23.23 12.87 5.00
C ASP A 150 23.98 12.72 6.35
N GLY A 151 23.88 11.56 7.01
CA GLY A 151 24.58 11.24 8.27
C GLY A 151 23.76 11.42 9.56
N THR A 152 22.53 11.95 9.49
CA THR A 152 21.63 12.04 10.66
C THR A 152 20.89 10.74 10.95
N VAL A 153 20.39 10.55 12.18
CA VAL A 153 19.52 9.38 12.53
C VAL A 153 18.31 9.30 11.62
N SER A 154 17.64 10.44 11.39
CA SER A 154 16.48 10.50 10.50
C SER A 154 16.86 10.14 9.07
N ALA A 155 18.00 10.61 8.55
CA ALA A 155 18.46 10.24 7.21
C ALA A 155 18.82 8.75 7.11
N ASN A 156 19.43 8.18 8.13
CA ASN A 156 19.73 6.77 8.17
C ASN A 156 18.45 5.92 8.19
N MET A 157 17.43 6.32 8.96
CA MET A 157 16.12 5.64 8.94
C MET A 157 15.42 5.80 7.58
N ARG A 158 15.55 6.95 6.91
CA ARG A 158 15.09 7.10 5.52
C ARG A 158 15.86 6.18 4.57
N LYS A 159 17.15 5.89 4.80
CA LYS A 159 17.92 4.92 4.01
C LYS A 159 17.41 3.49 4.22
N HIS A 160 17.06 3.09 5.44
CA HIS A 160 16.40 1.81 5.69
C HIS A 160 15.05 1.70 4.96
N GLN A 161 14.19 2.71 5.11
CA GLN A 161 12.90 2.76 4.42
C GLN A 161 13.10 2.62 2.90
N TRP A 162 13.96 3.48 2.33
CA TRP A 162 14.30 3.43 0.91
C TRP A 162 14.76 2.03 0.50
N ALA A 163 15.63 1.38 1.28
CA ALA A 163 16.12 0.04 0.96
C ALA A 163 14.98 -1.00 0.98
N THR A 164 14.10 -0.97 1.98
CA THR A 164 12.95 -1.89 2.06
C THR A 164 11.96 -1.71 0.91
N GLU A 165 11.75 -0.49 0.42
CA GLU A 165 10.93 -0.22 -0.77
C GLU A 165 11.56 -0.82 -2.03
N ARG A 166 12.88 -0.73 -2.20
CA ARG A 166 13.55 -1.35 -3.35
C ARG A 166 13.48 -2.88 -3.31
N LEU A 167 13.57 -3.47 -2.12
CA LEU A 167 13.38 -4.91 -1.94
C LEU A 167 11.95 -5.33 -2.29
N TRP A 168 10.94 -4.55 -1.88
CA TRP A 168 9.53 -4.75 -2.27
C TRP A 168 9.39 -4.77 -3.81
N GLU A 169 9.92 -3.76 -4.50
CA GLU A 169 9.88 -3.66 -5.97
C GLU A 169 10.54 -4.87 -6.66
N GLY A 170 11.63 -5.37 -6.08
CA GLY A 170 12.33 -6.57 -6.52
C GLY A 170 11.52 -7.87 -6.43
N ILE A 171 10.45 -7.88 -5.65
CA ILE A 171 9.49 -9.00 -5.52
C ILE A 171 8.24 -8.74 -6.36
N THR A 172 7.67 -7.53 -6.29
CA THR A 172 6.36 -7.23 -6.90
C THR A 172 6.39 -6.85 -8.38
N GLY A 173 7.54 -6.47 -8.93
CA GLY A 173 7.70 -6.17 -10.36
C GLY A 173 9.10 -6.49 -10.87
N PRO A 174 9.46 -7.79 -10.83
CA PRO A 174 10.80 -8.37 -10.69
C PRO A 174 11.96 -7.46 -11.09
N TRP A 175 12.23 -6.42 -10.28
CA TRP A 175 13.21 -5.41 -10.62
C TRP A 175 14.53 -5.69 -9.92
N ASP A 176 15.38 -6.48 -10.59
CA ASP A 176 16.64 -6.95 -10.02
C ASP A 176 17.59 -5.81 -9.60
N ASP A 177 17.58 -4.69 -10.32
CA ASP A 177 18.41 -3.55 -9.96
C ASP A 177 17.96 -2.89 -8.65
N ALA A 178 16.65 -2.71 -8.48
CA ALA A 178 16.10 -2.24 -7.21
C ALA A 178 16.45 -3.22 -6.09
N TRP A 179 16.23 -4.52 -6.29
CA TRP A 179 16.59 -5.54 -5.31
C TRP A 179 18.05 -5.43 -4.85
N ARG A 180 19.01 -5.41 -5.78
CA ARG A 180 20.44 -5.29 -5.46
C ARG A 180 20.77 -3.99 -4.72
N ARG A 181 20.18 -2.87 -5.14
CA ARG A 181 20.39 -1.56 -4.51
C ARG A 181 19.88 -1.53 -3.07
N GLY A 182 18.69 -2.07 -2.81
CA GLY A 182 18.14 -2.18 -1.46
C GLY A 182 18.99 -3.11 -0.58
N ALA A 183 19.36 -4.28 -1.11
CA ALA A 183 20.16 -5.27 -0.39
C ALA A 183 21.54 -4.73 0.00
N SER A 184 22.25 -4.08 -0.93
CA SER A 184 23.56 -3.44 -0.67
C SER A 184 23.45 -2.35 0.39
N ALA A 185 22.43 -1.49 0.33
CA ALA A 185 22.24 -0.44 1.34
C ALA A 185 22.01 -0.98 2.76
N LEU A 186 21.38 -2.15 2.91
CA LEU A 186 21.24 -2.84 4.20
C LEU A 186 22.52 -3.59 4.60
N ALA A 187 23.23 -4.21 3.65
CA ALA A 187 24.49 -4.91 3.92
C ALA A 187 25.59 -3.96 4.45
N GLU A 188 25.55 -2.72 3.99
CA GLU A 188 26.46 -1.62 4.37
C GLU A 188 25.95 -0.82 5.58
N ALA A 189 24.95 -1.34 6.32
CA ALA A 189 24.34 -0.59 7.41
C ALA A 189 25.27 -0.35 8.60
N ASP A 190 25.77 0.87 8.76
CA ASP A 190 26.43 1.37 9.96
C ASP A 190 25.86 2.76 10.28
N TYR A 191 24.74 2.75 10.99
CA TYR A 191 23.83 3.87 11.08
C TYR A 191 23.50 4.27 12.51
N LEU A 192 23.86 3.43 13.49
CA LEU A 192 23.66 3.75 14.89
C LEU A 192 24.52 4.95 15.30
N PRO A 193 23.90 6.10 15.62
CA PRO A 193 24.63 7.24 16.14
C PRO A 193 25.22 6.88 17.52
N PRO A 194 26.25 7.60 18.01
CA PRO A 194 26.94 7.27 19.26
C PRO A 194 26.00 6.98 20.44
N GLN A 195 24.93 7.76 20.60
CA GLN A 195 23.95 7.62 21.68
C GLN A 195 23.08 6.35 21.61
N LEU A 196 22.97 5.68 20.44
CA LEU A 196 22.20 4.44 20.28
C LEU A 196 23.10 3.20 20.22
N ARG A 197 24.41 3.34 20.42
CA ARG A 197 25.37 2.22 20.41
C ARG A 197 25.33 1.44 21.73
N THR A 198 24.18 0.91 22.10
CA THR A 198 24.09 -0.13 23.15
C THR A 198 24.52 -1.48 22.58
N PRO A 199 24.99 -2.44 23.40
CA PRO A 199 25.30 -3.80 22.91
C PRO A 199 24.11 -4.45 22.19
N ALA A 200 22.90 -4.28 22.72
CA ALA A 200 21.68 -4.83 22.14
C ALA A 200 21.37 -4.26 20.75
N LEU A 201 21.39 -2.93 20.60
CA LEU A 201 21.13 -2.29 19.29
C LEU A 201 22.22 -2.61 18.27
N ARG A 202 23.49 -2.67 18.69
CA ARG A 202 24.59 -3.10 17.80
C ARG A 202 24.40 -4.52 17.27
N ALA A 203 23.91 -5.44 18.11
CA ALA A 203 23.60 -6.80 17.67
C ALA A 203 22.46 -6.80 16.64
N LEU A 204 21.38 -6.04 16.89
CA LEU A 204 20.25 -5.95 15.96
C LEU A 204 20.65 -5.31 14.62
N GLU A 205 21.52 -4.30 14.62
CA GLU A 205 22.06 -3.70 13.40
C GLU A 205 22.99 -4.67 12.64
N ALA A 206 23.81 -5.45 13.37
CA ALA A 206 24.64 -6.49 12.76
C ALA A 206 23.78 -7.55 12.06
N ASP A 207 22.67 -7.98 12.69
CA ASP A 207 21.72 -8.90 12.06
C ASP A 207 21.10 -8.31 10.79
N ILE A 208 20.79 -7.00 10.75
CA ILE A 208 20.30 -6.33 9.55
C ILE A 208 21.36 -6.36 8.44
N ARG A 209 22.64 -6.12 8.77
CA ARG A 209 23.73 -6.24 7.79
C ARG A 209 23.83 -7.64 7.21
N GLU A 210 23.77 -8.68 8.06
CA GLU A 210 23.80 -10.07 7.60
C GLU A 210 22.59 -10.43 6.74
N LEU A 211 21.40 -9.93 7.08
CA LEU A 211 20.21 -10.08 6.25
C LEU A 211 20.35 -9.32 4.91
N GLY A 212 20.99 -8.16 4.90
CA GLY A 212 21.34 -7.44 3.67
C GLY A 212 22.26 -8.27 2.76
N LYS A 213 23.30 -8.90 3.32
CA LYS A 213 24.18 -9.82 2.58
C LYS A 213 23.42 -11.04 2.06
N ALA A 214 22.54 -11.63 2.87
CA ALA A 214 21.68 -12.73 2.44
C ALA A 214 20.74 -12.31 1.31
N ALA A 215 20.21 -11.07 1.35
CA ALA A 215 19.41 -10.52 0.27
C ALA A 215 20.23 -10.32 -1.02
N MET A 216 21.49 -9.91 -0.92
CA MET A 216 22.38 -9.83 -2.10
C MET A 216 22.62 -11.22 -2.74
N ALA A 217 22.64 -12.28 -1.93
CA ALA A 217 22.82 -13.66 -2.40
C ALA A 217 21.53 -14.31 -2.91
N ALA A 218 20.36 -13.70 -2.70
CA ALA A 218 19.07 -14.24 -3.13
C ALA A 218 18.87 -14.10 -4.64
N THR A 219 18.84 -15.23 -5.35
CA THR A 219 18.71 -15.31 -6.82
C THR A 219 17.32 -15.72 -7.28
N THR A 220 16.47 -16.23 -6.39
CA THR A 220 15.09 -16.63 -6.70
C THR A 220 14.06 -15.79 -5.94
N VAL A 221 12.85 -15.64 -6.49
CA VAL A 221 11.76 -14.91 -5.82
C VAL A 221 11.46 -15.50 -4.44
N THR A 222 11.46 -16.83 -4.30
CA THR A 222 11.25 -17.50 -3.01
C THR A 222 12.29 -17.09 -1.96
N GLN A 223 13.58 -17.05 -2.34
CA GLN A 223 14.64 -16.58 -1.44
C GLN A 223 14.46 -15.10 -1.08
N ARG A 224 14.06 -14.27 -2.06
CA ARG A 224 13.78 -12.84 -1.84
C ARG A 224 12.65 -12.64 -0.84
N VAL A 225 11.57 -13.40 -0.98
CA VAL A 225 10.41 -13.38 -0.10
C VAL A 225 10.78 -13.75 1.34
N GLU A 226 11.56 -14.83 1.50
CA GLU A 226 12.01 -15.29 2.82
C GLU A 226 12.87 -14.22 3.52
N VAL A 227 13.91 -13.73 2.84
CA VAL A 227 14.83 -12.75 3.44
C VAL A 227 14.14 -11.41 3.68
N TYR A 228 13.25 -10.97 2.79
CA TYR A 228 12.48 -9.75 2.96
C TYR A 228 11.60 -9.81 4.22
N GLY A 229 10.88 -10.91 4.43
CA GLY A 229 10.08 -11.10 5.64
C GLY A 229 10.93 -11.06 6.92
N ARG A 230 12.12 -11.67 6.90
CA ARG A 230 13.07 -11.63 8.02
C ARG A 230 13.59 -10.21 8.29
N ILE A 231 13.87 -9.43 7.25
CA ILE A 231 14.28 -8.03 7.35
C ILE A 231 13.20 -7.21 8.05
N LEU A 232 11.93 -7.31 7.64
CA LEU A 232 10.84 -6.54 8.25
C LEU A 232 10.66 -6.87 9.73
N ALA A 233 10.69 -8.16 10.08
CA ALA A 233 10.64 -8.59 11.48
C ALA A 233 11.79 -8.02 12.31
N GLN A 234 13.00 -7.97 11.72
CA GLN A 234 14.18 -7.42 12.38
C GLN A 234 14.09 -5.90 12.56
N CYS A 235 13.58 -5.17 11.58
CA CYS A 235 13.30 -3.75 11.71
C CYS A 235 12.34 -3.47 12.88
N GLY A 236 11.23 -4.22 12.97
CA GLY A 236 10.30 -4.12 14.09
C GLY A 236 10.96 -4.34 15.45
N ARG A 237 11.77 -5.40 15.59
CA ARG A 237 12.54 -5.66 16.82
C ARG A 237 13.50 -4.54 17.17
N CYS A 238 14.23 -4.01 16.17
CA CYS A 238 15.15 -2.90 16.36
C CYS A 238 14.44 -1.62 16.78
N HIS A 239 13.31 -1.28 16.14
CA HIS A 239 12.54 -0.08 16.47
C HIS A 239 11.91 -0.16 17.87
N VAL A 240 11.40 -1.33 18.28
CA VAL A 240 10.91 -1.52 19.65
C VAL A 240 12.05 -1.37 20.67
N ALA A 241 13.21 -1.98 20.41
CA ALA A 241 14.37 -1.85 21.29
C ALA A 241 14.88 -0.41 21.36
N ALA A 242 14.88 0.33 20.25
CA ALA A 242 15.28 1.72 20.21
C ALA A 242 14.27 2.64 20.90
N ASP A 243 12.96 2.38 20.78
CA ASP A 243 11.91 3.12 21.49
C ASP A 243 12.00 2.95 23.01
N VAL A 244 12.41 1.76 23.48
CA VAL A 244 12.76 1.55 24.91
C VAL A 244 13.93 2.45 25.33
N VAL A 245 14.89 2.72 24.45
CA VAL A 245 16.00 3.67 24.73
C VAL A 245 15.50 5.11 24.76
N PHE A 246 14.53 5.49 23.91
CA PHE A 246 13.98 6.87 23.87
C PHE A 246 12.95 7.18 24.98
N LYS A 247 12.40 6.15 25.64
CA LYS A 247 11.42 6.30 26.74
C LYS A 247 12.05 6.29 28.13
N GLN A 248 13.36 6.15 28.26
CA GLN A 248 14.04 6.23 29.55
C GLN A 248 14.35 7.72 29.86
N PRO A 249 13.88 8.28 30.99
CA PRO A 249 14.13 9.67 31.38
C PRO A 249 15.61 9.96 31.66
#